data_AF-A0A177ND43-F1
#
_entry.id   AF-A0A177ND43-F1
#
_cell.length_a   1.000
_cell.length_b   1.000
_cell.length_c   1.000
_cell.angle_alpha   90.00
_cell.angle_beta   90.00
_cell.angle_gamma   90.00
#
_symmetry.space_group_name_H-M   'P 1'
#
loop_
_entity.id
_entity.type
_entity.pdbx_description
1 polymer ?
#
loop_
_entity_poly.entity_id
_entity_poly.type
_entity_poly.pdbx_seq_one_letter_code
_entity_poly.pdbx_strand_id
1 'polypeptide(L)'
;MHWFESQLAELDRLAAAYSAAQLQPSDDLVGTSASLRTKRGEFIGALQTLVDGVVRIKGIDACAAYHEGLILASAGQLPHADALGALIEDSIGVARDSSTILKLGDIEQLVIVGSASKVAVLNIGPVVLCIACPKTTNLAAALSEPVKAKR
;
A
#
# COMPACT_ATOMS: atom_id res chain seq x y z
N MET A 1 -14.16 11.70 8.78
CA MET A 1 -12.96 11.04 8.22
C MET A 1 -13.42 10.06 7.18
N HIS A 2 -12.83 10.12 5.98
CA HIS A 2 -13.14 9.16 4.93
C HIS A 2 -12.65 7.77 5.36
N TRP A 3 -13.35 6.71 4.94
CA TRP A 3 -12.98 5.33 5.33
C TRP A 3 -11.53 5.02 4.97
N PHE A 4 -11.09 5.39 3.77
CA PHE A 4 -9.73 5.14 3.30
C PHE A 4 -8.68 5.82 4.19
N GLU A 5 -8.86 7.09 4.52
CA GLU A 5 -7.98 7.83 5.44
C GLU A 5 -7.87 7.15 6.81
N SER A 6 -8.97 6.61 7.35
CA SER A 6 -8.95 5.90 8.62
C SER A 6 -8.14 4.60 8.56
N GLN A 7 -8.15 3.91 7.40
CA GLN A 7 -7.33 2.72 7.20
C GLN A 7 -5.85 3.08 7.08
N LEU A 8 -5.52 4.17 6.38
CA LEU A 8 -4.14 4.66 6.27
C LEU A 8 -3.56 5.05 7.63
N ALA A 9 -4.32 5.79 8.44
CA ALA A 9 -3.88 6.19 9.78
C ALA A 9 -3.64 4.98 10.70
N GLU A 10 -4.48 3.95 10.61
CA GLU A 10 -4.28 2.72 11.37
C GLU A 10 -3.05 1.94 10.89
N LEU A 11 -2.79 1.89 9.58
CA LEU A 11 -1.59 1.28 9.02
C LEU A 11 -0.31 1.99 9.48
N ASP A 12 -0.28 3.31 9.45
CA ASP A 12 0.85 4.09 9.93
C ASP A 12 1.13 3.81 11.42
N ARG A 13 0.07 3.72 12.23
CA ARG A 13 0.17 3.37 13.66
C ARG A 13 0.77 1.97 13.84
N LEU A 14 0.30 0.98 13.09
CA LEU A 14 0.78 -0.41 13.17
C LEU A 14 2.21 -0.55 12.64
N ALA A 15 2.56 0.14 11.56
CA ALA A 15 3.90 0.19 11.00
C ALA A 15 4.90 0.74 12.02
N ALA A 16 4.58 1.89 12.64
CA ALA A 16 5.41 2.48 13.68
C ALA A 16 5.59 1.54 14.89
N ALA A 17 4.53 0.85 15.32
CA ALA A 17 4.59 -0.10 16.41
C ALA A 17 5.45 -1.34 16.10
N TYR A 18 5.46 -1.78 14.84
CA TYR A 18 6.31 -2.87 14.35
C TYR A 18 7.77 -2.45 14.26
N SER A 19 8.08 -1.30 13.64
CA SER A 19 9.44 -0.76 13.56
C SER A 19 10.05 -0.53 14.94
N ALA A 20 9.29 0.02 15.89
CA ALA A 20 9.74 0.20 17.26
C ALA A 20 10.10 -1.13 17.94
N ALA A 21 9.36 -2.21 17.66
CA ALA A 21 9.64 -3.54 18.21
C ALA A 21 10.91 -4.17 17.64
N GLN A 22 11.26 -3.87 16.38
CA GLN A 22 12.50 -4.35 15.76
C GLN A 22 13.75 -3.73 16.40
N LEU A 23 13.64 -2.50 16.88
CA LEU A 23 14.76 -1.73 17.43
C LEU A 23 14.98 -1.95 18.94
N GLN A 24 14.13 -2.74 19.61
CA GLN A 24 14.28 -2.99 21.04
C GLN A 24 15.41 -3.99 21.31
N PRO A 25 16.49 -3.59 22.01
CA PRO A 25 17.46 -4.55 22.53
C PRO A 25 16.76 -5.42 23.58
N SER A 26 16.96 -6.73 23.52
CA SER A 26 16.31 -7.66 24.46
C SER A 26 17.20 -8.83 24.82
N ASP A 27 17.27 -9.11 26.11
CA ASP A 27 17.91 -10.29 26.70
C ASP A 27 17.03 -11.55 26.57
N ASP A 28 15.73 -11.40 26.27
CA ASP A 28 14.80 -12.50 25.99
C ASP A 28 14.47 -12.58 24.50
N LEU A 29 15.29 -13.34 23.78
CA LEU A 29 15.14 -13.55 22.34
C LEU A 29 13.81 -14.24 21.98
N VAL A 30 13.30 -15.13 22.84
CA VAL A 30 12.10 -15.93 22.53
C VAL A 30 10.86 -15.07 22.67
N GLY A 31 10.69 -14.36 23.79
CA GLY A 31 9.57 -13.44 24.01
C GLY A 31 9.53 -12.31 22.98
N THR A 32 10.70 -11.76 22.64
CA THR A 32 10.83 -10.70 21.63
C THR A 32 10.45 -11.19 20.23
N SER A 33 10.89 -12.40 19.86
CA SER A 33 10.52 -13.00 18.57
C SER A 33 9.02 -13.26 18.45
N ALA A 34 8.36 -13.70 19.52
CA ALA A 34 6.92 -13.93 19.54
C ALA A 34 6.15 -12.61 19.41
N SER A 35 6.54 -11.58 20.16
CA SER A 35 5.94 -10.24 20.09
C SER A 35 6.08 -9.64 18.69
N LEU A 36 7.27 -9.75 18.09
CA LEU A 36 7.54 -9.24 16.74
C LEU A 36 6.67 -9.93 15.68
N ARG A 37 6.49 -11.25 15.77
CA ARG A 37 5.61 -12.01 14.87
C ARG A 37 4.17 -11.55 14.99
N THR A 38 3.66 -11.33 16.21
CA THR A 38 2.30 -10.82 16.43
C THR A 38 2.11 -9.45 15.78
N LYS A 39 3.01 -8.49 16.04
CA LYS A 39 2.94 -7.15 15.45
C LYS A 39 3.02 -7.15 13.93
N ARG A 40 3.91 -7.99 13.36
CA ARG A 40 3.97 -8.21 11.91
C ARG A 40 2.66 -8.76 11.36
N GLY A 41 2.07 -9.73 12.06
CA GLY A 41 0.79 -10.34 11.69
C GLY A 41 -0.36 -9.32 11.70
N GLU A 42 -0.44 -8.47 12.73
CA GLU A 42 -1.41 -7.38 12.81
C GLU A 42 -1.25 -6.40 11.64
N PHE A 43 -0.02 -5.99 11.34
CA PHE A 43 0.28 -5.08 10.23
C PHE A 43 -0.12 -5.67 8.87
N ILE A 44 0.29 -6.92 8.58
CA ILE A 44 -0.08 -7.61 7.34
C ILE A 44 -1.60 -7.83 7.26
N GLY A 45 -2.24 -8.17 8.38
CA GLY A 45 -3.70 -8.34 8.44
C GLY A 45 -4.45 -7.04 8.14
N ALA A 46 -3.96 -5.91 8.62
CA ALA A 46 -4.50 -4.59 8.30
C ALA A 46 -4.29 -4.23 6.82
N LEU A 47 -3.12 -4.55 6.24
CA LEU A 47 -2.88 -4.37 4.80
C LEU A 47 -3.85 -5.21 3.95
N GLN A 48 -4.07 -6.48 4.33
CA GLN A 48 -5.05 -7.32 3.63
C GLN A 48 -6.46 -6.74 3.71
N THR A 49 -6.87 -6.26 4.88
CA THR A 49 -8.16 -5.60 5.07
C THR A 49 -8.30 -4.35 4.20
N LEU A 50 -7.23 -3.56 4.07
CA LEU A 50 -7.20 -2.40 3.19
C LEU A 50 -7.39 -2.79 1.73
N VAL A 51 -6.56 -3.69 1.19
CA VAL A 51 -6.63 -4.06 -0.24
C VAL A 51 -7.98 -4.70 -0.59
N ASP A 52 -8.53 -5.52 0.32
CA ASP A 52 -9.86 -6.11 0.18
C ASP A 52 -10.96 -5.04 0.16
N GLY A 53 -10.85 -4.03 1.02
CA GLY A 53 -11.78 -2.90 1.06
C GLY A 53 -11.72 -2.05 -0.20
N VAL A 54 -10.51 -1.76 -0.70
CA VAL A 54 -10.29 -0.97 -1.90
C VAL A 54 -10.90 -1.64 -3.13
N VAL A 55 -10.71 -2.94 -3.32
CA VAL A 55 -11.28 -3.67 -4.48
C VAL A 55 -12.81 -3.78 -4.43
N ARG A 56 -13.43 -3.59 -3.26
CA ARG A 56 -14.90 -3.53 -3.15
C ARG A 56 -15.49 -2.21 -3.66
N ILE A 57 -14.66 -1.19 -3.87
CA ILE A 57 -15.10 0.10 -4.41
C ILE A 57 -15.38 -0.06 -5.91
N LYS A 58 -16.53 0.47 -6.34
CA LYS A 58 -16.96 0.36 -7.74
C LYS A 58 -15.93 1.04 -8.66
N GLY A 59 -15.49 0.31 -9.68
CA GLY A 59 -14.55 0.84 -10.68
C GLY A 59 -13.09 0.70 -10.29
N ILE A 60 -12.77 -0.11 -9.27
CA ILE A 60 -11.42 -0.58 -8.97
C ILE A 60 -11.34 -2.06 -9.34
N ASP A 61 -10.31 -2.44 -10.12
CA ASP A 61 -10.15 -3.79 -10.66
C ASP A 61 -9.28 -4.67 -9.74
N ALA A 62 -8.24 -4.07 -9.17
CA ALA A 62 -7.31 -4.76 -8.29
C ALA A 62 -6.55 -3.78 -7.39
N CYS A 63 -6.06 -4.29 -6.27
CA CYS A 63 -5.24 -3.56 -5.33
C CYS A 63 -4.14 -4.48 -4.77
N ALA A 64 -2.92 -3.98 -4.63
CA ALA A 64 -1.82 -4.71 -4.03
C ALA A 64 -0.95 -3.80 -3.17
N ALA A 65 -0.40 -4.35 -2.09
CA ALA A 65 0.55 -3.70 -1.22
C ALA A 65 1.91 -4.39 -1.35
N TYR A 66 2.96 -3.60 -1.55
CA TYR A 66 4.33 -4.06 -1.75
C TYR A 66 5.27 -3.48 -0.71
N HIS A 67 6.34 -4.21 -0.40
CA HIS A 67 7.46 -3.71 0.37
C HIS A 67 8.75 -4.20 -0.28
N GLU A 68 9.60 -3.27 -0.70
CA GLU A 68 10.85 -3.57 -1.44
C GLU A 68 10.60 -4.47 -2.66
N GLY A 69 9.55 -4.15 -3.43
CA GLY A 69 9.12 -4.92 -4.60
C GLY A 69 8.44 -6.27 -4.29
N LEU A 70 8.37 -6.72 -3.03
CA LEU A 70 7.72 -7.97 -2.63
C LEU A 70 6.26 -7.75 -2.25
N ILE A 71 5.37 -8.62 -2.73
CA ILE A 71 3.95 -8.54 -2.42
C ILE A 71 3.68 -8.93 -0.95
N LEU A 72 2.98 -8.05 -0.23
CA LEU A 72 2.55 -8.29 1.16
C LEU A 72 1.06 -8.66 1.24
N ALA A 73 0.24 -8.03 0.41
CA ALA A 73 -1.20 -8.26 0.34
C ALA A 73 -1.72 -7.92 -1.06
N SER A 74 -2.77 -8.61 -1.50
CA SER A 74 -3.44 -8.28 -2.77
C SER A 74 -4.89 -8.71 -2.79
N ALA A 75 -5.67 -8.04 -3.63
CA ALA A 75 -7.06 -8.36 -3.93
C ALA A 75 -7.37 -8.04 -5.40
N GLY A 76 -8.37 -8.72 -5.96
CA GLY A 76 -8.75 -8.58 -7.37
C GLY A 76 -7.83 -9.34 -8.32
N GLN A 77 -7.97 -9.09 -9.62
CA GLN A 77 -7.11 -9.71 -10.64
C GLN A 77 -5.98 -8.78 -11.06
N LEU A 78 -4.77 -9.09 -10.60
CA LEU A 78 -3.54 -8.40 -10.96
C LEU A 78 -2.56 -9.41 -11.57
N PRO A 79 -2.60 -9.64 -12.90
CA PRO A 79 -1.67 -10.54 -13.56
C PRO A 79 -0.22 -10.10 -13.30
N HIS A 80 0.67 -11.06 -13.02
CA HIS A 80 2.09 -10.81 -12.79
C HIS A 80 2.36 -9.79 -11.66
N ALA A 81 1.57 -9.86 -10.57
CA ALA A 81 1.67 -8.93 -9.44
C ALA A 81 3.10 -8.76 -8.90
N ASP A 82 3.92 -9.81 -8.86
CA ASP A 82 5.32 -9.74 -8.42
C ASP A 82 6.19 -8.92 -9.38
N ALA A 83 6.04 -9.15 -10.69
CA ALA A 83 6.79 -8.40 -11.71
C ALA A 83 6.39 -6.92 -11.71
N LEU A 84 5.10 -6.64 -11.48
CA LEU A 84 4.61 -5.28 -11.31
C LEU A 84 5.23 -4.62 -10.07
N GLY A 85 5.29 -5.32 -8.94
CA GLY A 85 5.93 -4.83 -7.72
C GLY A 85 7.39 -4.42 -7.94
N ALA A 86 8.18 -5.27 -8.61
CA ALA A 86 9.56 -4.95 -8.96
C ALA A 86 9.68 -3.72 -9.89
N LEU A 87 8.81 -3.62 -10.91
CA LEU A 87 8.79 -2.46 -11.81
C LEU A 87 8.47 -1.16 -11.07
N ILE A 88 7.54 -1.21 -10.12
CA ILE A 88 7.13 -0.03 -9.34
C ILE A 88 8.26 0.43 -8.43
N GLU A 89 8.94 -0.50 -7.76
CA GLU A 89 10.08 -0.19 -6.89
C GLU A 89 11.16 0.57 -7.67
N ASP A 90 11.54 0.04 -8.84
CA ASP A 90 12.50 0.68 -9.74
C ASP A 90 12.00 2.06 -10.22
N SER A 91 10.73 2.16 -10.60
CA SER A 91 10.11 3.42 -11.03
C SER A 91 10.10 4.49 -9.93
N ILE A 92 9.82 4.11 -8.69
CA ILE A 92 9.86 5.01 -7.54
C ILE A 92 11.30 5.44 -7.26
N GLY A 93 12.27 4.52 -7.35
CA GLY A 93 13.69 4.83 -7.23
C GLY A 93 14.12 5.92 -8.21
N VAL A 94 13.84 5.71 -9.50
CA VAL A 94 14.15 6.69 -10.56
C VAL A 94 13.43 8.02 -10.34
N ALA A 95 12.16 7.99 -9.91
CA ALA A 95 11.39 9.19 -9.62
C ALA A 95 11.98 9.98 -8.43
N ARG A 96 12.45 9.30 -7.38
CA ARG A 96 13.12 9.91 -6.22
C ARG A 96 14.44 10.55 -6.63
N ASP A 97 15.26 9.86 -7.42
CA ASP A 97 16.54 10.40 -7.91
C ASP A 97 16.33 11.63 -8.80
N SER A 98 15.26 11.62 -9.59
CA SER A 98 14.90 12.72 -10.49
C SER A 98 14.15 13.86 -9.80
N SER A 99 13.71 13.66 -8.55
CA SER A 99 12.81 14.59 -7.84
C SER A 99 13.40 15.99 -7.66
N THR A 100 14.72 16.07 -7.43
CA THR A 100 15.45 17.33 -7.27
C THR A 100 15.53 18.11 -8.58
N ILE A 101 15.78 17.41 -9.70
CA ILE A 101 15.84 18.01 -11.04
C ILE A 101 14.47 18.56 -11.43
N LEU A 102 13.41 17.81 -11.12
CA LEU A 102 12.03 18.15 -11.44
C LEU A 102 11.37 19.07 -10.40
N LYS A 103 12.06 19.38 -9.29
CA LYS A 103 11.54 20.17 -8.16
C LYS A 103 10.21 19.63 -7.59
N LEU A 104 10.09 18.31 -7.51
CA LEU A 104 8.86 17.64 -7.05
C LEU A 104 8.75 17.56 -5.52
N GLY A 105 9.85 17.71 -4.79
CA GLY A 105 9.90 17.36 -3.37
C GLY A 105 9.86 15.85 -3.17
N ASP A 106 9.29 15.40 -2.05
CA ASP A 106 9.13 13.98 -1.78
C ASP A 106 8.10 13.35 -2.74
N ILE A 107 8.42 12.17 -3.27
CA ILE A 107 7.51 11.45 -4.15
C ILE A 107 6.43 10.77 -3.31
N GLU A 108 5.23 11.36 -3.27
CA GLU A 108 4.08 10.81 -2.54
C GLU A 108 3.30 9.79 -3.38
N GLN A 109 3.19 10.04 -4.69
CA GLN A 109 2.40 9.24 -5.61
C GLN A 109 3.01 9.16 -7.01
N LEU A 110 2.73 8.07 -7.71
CA LEU A 110 3.02 7.87 -9.13
C LEU A 110 1.78 7.32 -9.83
N VAL A 111 1.45 7.84 -11.01
CA VAL A 111 0.29 7.38 -11.77
C VAL A 111 0.70 7.02 -13.18
N ILE A 112 0.51 5.75 -13.55
CA ILE A 112 0.73 5.24 -14.90
C ILE A 112 -0.62 5.15 -15.60
N VAL A 113 -0.78 5.87 -16.71
CA VAL A 113 -2.04 5.90 -17.47
C VAL A 113 -1.83 5.26 -18.84
N GLY A 114 -2.49 4.13 -19.07
CA GLY A 114 -2.56 3.47 -20.37
C GLY A 114 -3.73 3.96 -21.22
N SER A 115 -3.97 3.27 -22.34
CA SER A 115 -5.12 3.54 -23.21
C SER A 115 -6.45 3.11 -22.58
N ALA A 116 -6.46 2.01 -21.83
CA ALA A 116 -7.66 1.42 -21.24
C ALA A 116 -7.74 1.61 -19.71
N SER A 117 -6.62 1.43 -19.01
CA SER A 117 -6.56 1.40 -17.54
C SER A 117 -5.48 2.34 -17.04
N LYS A 118 -5.51 2.61 -15.73
CA LYS A 118 -4.44 3.29 -15.01
C LYS A 118 -4.10 2.56 -13.72
N VAL A 119 -2.87 2.75 -13.29
CA VAL A 119 -2.37 2.27 -12.00
C VAL A 119 -1.92 3.49 -11.21
N ALA A 120 -2.52 3.67 -10.04
CA ALA A 120 -2.03 4.64 -9.05
C ALA A 120 -1.18 3.91 -8.03
N VAL A 121 -0.04 4.49 -7.72
CA VAL A 121 0.97 4.00 -6.79
C VAL A 121 1.10 5.05 -5.70
N LEU A 122 0.93 4.65 -4.45
CA LEU A 122 0.93 5.53 -3.28
C LEU A 122 1.94 5.02 -2.26
N ASN A 123 2.76 5.91 -1.73
CA ASN A 123 3.66 5.57 -0.61
C ASN A 123 2.89 5.70 0.71
N ILE A 124 2.88 4.64 1.53
CA ILE A 124 2.28 4.59 2.86
C ILE A 124 3.34 4.06 3.83
N GLY A 125 4.07 4.97 4.45
CA GLY A 125 5.24 4.62 5.26
C GLY A 125 6.24 3.77 4.45
N PRO A 126 6.60 2.55 4.92
CA PRO A 126 7.52 1.65 4.21
C PRO A 126 6.86 0.81 3.10
N VAL A 127 5.55 0.96 2.89
CA VAL A 127 4.77 0.15 1.95
C VAL A 127 4.34 0.97 0.76
N VAL A 128 4.30 0.33 -0.41
CA VAL A 128 3.79 0.89 -1.64
C VAL A 128 2.44 0.26 -1.96
N LEU A 129 1.38 1.06 -2.00
CA LEU A 129 0.05 0.61 -2.40
C LEU A 129 -0.19 0.90 -3.87
N CYS A 130 -0.66 -0.12 -4.60
CA CYS A 130 -0.97 -0.02 -6.01
C CYS A 130 -2.43 -0.33 -6.26
N ILE A 131 -3.09 0.55 -6.99
CA ILE A 131 -4.52 0.47 -7.28
C ILE A 131 -4.70 0.53 -8.79
N ALA A 132 -5.19 -0.57 -9.36
CA ALA A 132 -5.51 -0.67 -10.78
C ALA A 132 -7.00 -0.40 -11.01
N CYS A 133 -7.30 0.44 -12.00
CA CYS A 133 -8.68 0.77 -12.36
C CYS A 133 -8.79 1.16 -13.85
N PRO A 134 -10.02 1.17 -14.42
CA PRO A 134 -10.24 1.75 -15.73
C PRO A 134 -9.80 3.21 -15.77
N LYS A 135 -9.30 3.66 -16.93
CA LYS A 135 -8.81 5.02 -17.14
C LYS A 135 -9.85 6.09 -16.78
N THR A 136 -11.12 5.78 -17.01
CA THR A 136 -12.28 6.66 -16.78
C THR A 136 -12.67 6.79 -15.31
N THR A 137 -12.22 5.89 -14.43
CA THR A 137 -12.52 5.96 -13.00
C THR A 137 -11.87 7.20 -12.37
N ASN A 138 -12.64 8.07 -11.74
CA ASN A 138 -12.08 9.11 -10.88
C ASN A 138 -11.67 8.49 -9.53
N LEU A 139 -10.40 8.14 -9.39
CA LEU A 139 -9.91 7.38 -8.25
C LEU A 139 -10.01 8.16 -6.93
N ALA A 140 -9.71 9.46 -6.94
CA ALA A 140 -9.82 10.30 -5.74
C ALA A 140 -11.28 10.35 -5.23
N ALA A 141 -12.23 10.52 -6.15
CA ALA A 141 -13.65 10.48 -5.80
C ALA A 141 -14.07 9.09 -5.28
N ALA A 142 -13.62 8.02 -5.95
CA ALA A 142 -13.95 6.64 -5.57
C ALA A 142 -13.42 6.27 -4.17
N LEU A 143 -12.18 6.64 -3.84
CA LEU A 143 -11.58 6.38 -2.52
C LEU A 143 -12.16 7.25 -1.39
N SER A 144 -12.84 8.33 -1.75
CA SER A 144 -13.55 9.18 -0.79
C SER A 144 -14.92 8.60 -0.40
N GLU A 145 -15.46 7.63 -1.14
CA GLU A 145 -16.71 6.98 -0.81
C GLU A 145 -16.57 6.00 0.37
N PRO A 146 -17.56 5.91 1.26
CA PRO A 146 -17.56 4.89 2.31
C PRO A 146 -17.73 3.50 1.70
N VAL A 147 -16.86 2.56 2.07
CA VAL A 147 -16.99 1.15 1.67
C VAL A 147 -18.27 0.59 2.28
N LYS A 148 -19.26 0.28 1.43
CA LYS A 148 -20.51 -0.34 1.87
C LYS A 148 -20.23 -1.79 2.25
N ALA A 149 -20.39 -2.12 3.53
CA ALA A 149 -20.45 -3.51 3.97
C ALA A 149 -21.66 -4.19 3.28
N LYS A 150 -21.43 -5.28 2.54
CA LYS A 150 -22.54 -6.14 2.12
C LYS A 150 -23.12 -6.82 3.36
N ARG A 151 -24.42 -6.63 3.57
CA ARG A 151 -25.26 -7.46 4.44
C ARG A 151 -25.34 -8.88 3.90
#